data_AF-A0A9D4UEK9-F1
#
_entry.id   AF-A0A9D4UEK9-F1
#
_cell.length_a   1.000
_cell.length_b   1.000
_cell.length_c   1.000
_cell.angle_alpha   90.00
_cell.angle_beta   90.00
_cell.angle_gamma   90.00
#
_symmetry.space_group_name_H-M   'P 1'
#
loop_
_entity.id
_entity.type
_entity.pdbx_description
1 polymer ?
#
loop_
_entity_poly.entity_id
_entity_poly.type
_entity_poly.pdbx_seq_one_letter_code
_entity_poly.pdbx_strand_id
1 'polypeptide(L)'
;MAPSVALSDEVRLAAHVQHLSSVANPFVKHVVKLRQNSAYRYASGSLVLVGDVPLRELCDIVPSKLGKRAFIEYLFVLEGSNARASLAQFAQRVVEVTPGVMHKLSGVQSTQGCNAVGVTCLPSSFCCLERSLDNFSSLSSWCPCPQRLLVLDGIQDPGNVGTLLRTAAAFDWVLDCDSYKCMPI
;
A
#
# COMPACT_ATOMS: atom_id res chain seq x y z
N MET A 1 -21.26 22.86 -0.67
CA MET A 1 -20.16 23.40 -1.50
C MET A 1 -18.90 22.65 -1.13
N ALA A 2 -18.57 21.61 -1.88
CA ALA A 2 -17.32 20.86 -1.69
C ALA A 2 -16.14 21.73 -2.13
N PRO A 3 -14.99 21.70 -1.43
CA PRO A 3 -13.83 22.42 -1.89
C PRO A 3 -13.38 21.80 -3.21
N SER A 4 -13.21 22.63 -4.24
CA SER A 4 -12.65 22.20 -5.51
C SER A 4 -11.18 21.85 -5.26
N VAL A 5 -10.89 20.56 -5.09
CA VAL A 5 -9.51 20.08 -5.02
C VAL A 5 -8.95 20.22 -6.43
N ALA A 6 -8.15 21.26 -6.62
CA ALA A 6 -7.38 21.48 -7.84
C ALA A 6 -6.65 20.18 -8.21
N LEU A 7 -6.79 19.77 -9.47
CA LEU A 7 -6.04 18.70 -10.12
C LEU A 7 -4.57 18.82 -9.71
N SER A 8 -4.12 17.97 -8.78
CA SER A 8 -2.73 17.92 -8.39
C SER A 8 -1.92 17.50 -9.61
N ASP A 9 -0.97 18.33 -10.04
CA ASP A 9 0.08 17.94 -10.98
C ASP A 9 0.53 16.52 -10.64
N GLU A 10 0.23 15.55 -11.51
CA GLU A 10 0.63 14.16 -11.30
C GLU A 10 2.17 14.12 -11.37
N VAL A 11 2.82 14.14 -10.21
CA VAL A 11 4.27 14.04 -10.12
C VAL A 11 4.66 12.63 -10.54
N ARG A 12 4.97 12.45 -11.83
CA ARG A 12 5.39 11.17 -12.41
C ARG A 12 6.87 11.16 -12.72
N LEU A 13 7.49 9.99 -12.58
CA LEU A 13 8.85 9.77 -13.05
C LEU A 13 8.85 9.62 -14.58
N ALA A 14 9.77 10.29 -15.29
CA ALA A 14 9.87 10.17 -16.74
C ALA A 14 10.15 8.72 -17.18
N ALA A 15 9.58 8.28 -18.31
CA ALA A 15 9.59 6.88 -18.77
C ALA A 15 11.00 6.28 -18.95
N HIS A 16 11.96 7.09 -19.39
CA HIS A 16 13.34 6.68 -19.64
C HIS A 16 14.17 6.49 -18.37
N VAL A 17 13.69 6.95 -17.21
CA VAL A 17 14.44 6.86 -15.95
C VAL A 17 14.38 5.41 -15.45
N GLN A 18 15.54 4.75 -15.46
CA GLN A 18 15.74 3.40 -14.93
C GLN A 18 16.61 3.37 -13.67
N HIS A 19 17.33 4.46 -13.39
CA HIS A 19 18.18 4.60 -12.22
C HIS A 19 18.00 6.00 -11.59
N LEU A 20 17.94 6.07 -10.26
CA LEU A 20 17.79 7.30 -9.49
C LEU A 20 18.86 7.39 -8.41
N SER A 21 19.75 8.37 -8.56
CA SER A 21 20.86 8.62 -7.64
C SER A 21 20.69 9.86 -6.77
N SER A 22 19.80 10.79 -7.15
CA SER A 22 19.62 12.07 -6.45
C SER A 22 18.44 12.06 -5.48
N VAL A 23 18.73 12.28 -4.20
CA VAL A 23 17.72 12.47 -3.14
C VAL A 23 16.90 13.74 -3.32
N ALA A 24 17.40 14.71 -4.11
CA ALA A 24 16.73 15.97 -4.40
C ALA A 24 15.69 15.84 -5.53
N ASN A 25 15.63 14.69 -6.21
CA ASN A 25 14.70 14.43 -7.29
C ASN A 25 13.23 14.70 -6.84
N PRO A 26 12.42 15.43 -7.63
CA PRO A 26 11.03 15.74 -7.27
C PRO A 26 10.17 14.50 -6.99
N PHE A 27 10.39 13.40 -7.70
CA PHE A 27 9.68 12.15 -7.49
C PHE A 27 10.07 11.49 -6.16
N VAL A 28 11.34 11.55 -5.75
CA VAL A 28 11.76 11.09 -4.41
C VAL A 28 11.07 11.91 -3.34
N LYS A 29 10.95 13.24 -3.51
CA LYS A 29 10.19 14.10 -2.59
C LYS A 29 8.71 13.73 -2.53
N HIS A 30 8.11 13.41 -3.68
CA HIS A 30 6.73 12.92 -3.76
C HIS A 30 6.54 11.63 -2.93
N VAL A 31 7.39 10.62 -3.12
CA VAL A 31 7.29 9.35 -2.36
C VAL A 31 7.51 9.56 -0.86
N VAL A 32 8.44 10.43 -0.46
CA VAL A 32 8.63 10.80 0.94
C VAL A 32 7.39 11.47 1.51
N LYS A 33 6.74 12.36 0.73
CA LYS A 33 5.51 13.04 1.13
C LYS A 33 4.34 12.06 1.28
N LEU A 34 4.21 11.06 0.40
CA LEU A 34 3.28 9.95 0.58
C LEU A 34 3.53 9.26 1.93
N ARG A 35 4.76 8.87 2.25
CA ARG A 35 5.06 8.19 3.53
C ARG A 35 4.67 9.05 4.76
N GLN A 36 4.93 10.36 4.72
CA GLN A 36 4.84 11.23 5.90
C GLN A 36 3.49 11.94 6.09
N ASN A 37 2.70 12.16 5.05
CA ASN A 37 1.49 12.97 5.11
C ASN A 37 0.24 12.15 4.74
N SER A 38 -0.64 11.88 5.71
CA SER A 38 -1.86 11.09 5.51
C SER A 38 -2.84 11.73 4.53
N ALA A 39 -3.14 13.02 4.68
CA ALA A 39 -4.03 13.74 3.77
C ALA A 39 -3.51 13.69 2.32
N TYR A 40 -2.20 13.81 2.14
CA TYR A 40 -1.57 13.67 0.83
C TYR A 40 -1.69 12.25 0.27
N ARG A 41 -1.48 11.20 1.09
CA ARG A 41 -1.72 9.81 0.63
C ARG A 41 -3.15 9.59 0.15
N TYR A 42 -4.13 10.08 0.90
CA TYR A 42 -5.54 9.92 0.54
C TYR A 42 -5.88 10.68 -0.73
N ALA A 43 -5.43 11.93 -0.85
CA ALA A 43 -5.62 12.74 -2.06
C ALA A 43 -4.93 12.13 -3.30
N SER A 44 -3.73 11.54 -3.12
CA SER A 44 -3.00 10.87 -4.20
C SER A 44 -3.50 9.47 -4.53
N GLY A 45 -4.25 8.82 -3.63
CA GLY A 45 -4.70 7.44 -3.84
C GLY A 45 -3.57 6.41 -3.81
N SER A 46 -2.42 6.70 -3.19
CA SER A 46 -1.23 5.86 -3.22
C SER A 46 -0.68 5.52 -1.82
N LEU A 47 -0.08 4.34 -1.70
CA LEU A 47 0.57 3.81 -0.50
C LEU A 47 2.03 3.47 -0.79
N VAL A 48 2.86 3.59 0.24
CA VAL A 48 4.28 3.21 0.20
C VAL A 48 4.48 1.95 1.05
N LEU A 49 5.06 0.92 0.45
CA LEU A 49 5.43 -0.34 1.09
C LEU A 49 6.94 -0.39 1.21
N VAL A 50 7.45 -0.53 2.44
CA VAL A 50 8.88 -0.48 2.72
C VAL A 50 9.38 -1.87 3.12
N GLY A 51 10.39 -2.37 2.42
CA GLY A 51 11.06 -3.63 2.73
C GLY A 51 10.55 -4.82 1.92
N ASP A 52 11.41 -5.84 1.84
CA ASP A 52 11.21 -6.99 0.97
C ASP A 52 10.08 -7.91 1.46
N VAL A 53 9.96 -8.09 2.78
CA VAL A 53 8.96 -8.98 3.40
C VAL A 53 7.53 -8.56 3.05
N PRO A 54 7.06 -7.33 3.37
CA PRO A 54 5.68 -6.93 3.05
C PRO A 54 5.43 -6.90 1.54
N LEU A 55 6.44 -6.58 0.72
CA LEU A 55 6.30 -6.64 -0.73
C LEU A 55 6.09 -8.07 -1.22
N ARG A 56 6.87 -9.04 -0.73
CA ARG A 56 6.71 -10.46 -1.07
C ARG A 56 5.37 -11.02 -0.62
N GLU A 57 4.98 -10.76 0.63
CA GLU A 57 3.66 -11.16 1.15
C GLU A 57 2.52 -10.67 0.25
N LEU A 58 2.60 -9.41 -0.19
CA LEU A 58 1.61 -8.85 -1.10
C LEU A 58 1.65 -9.50 -2.50
N CYS A 59 2.84 -9.80 -3.01
CA CYS A 59 3.04 -10.49 -4.28
C CYS A 59 2.54 -11.95 -4.27
N ASP A 60 2.44 -12.59 -3.10
CA ASP A 60 1.87 -13.93 -2.97
C ASP A 60 0.33 -13.89 -2.90
N ILE A 61 -0.22 -12.89 -2.22
CA ILE A 61 -1.66 -12.76 -1.97
C ILE A 61 -2.40 -12.20 -3.19
N VAL A 62 -1.90 -11.12 -3.80
CA VAL A 62 -2.65 -10.36 -4.81
C VAL A 62 -2.92 -11.17 -6.09
N PRO A 63 -1.94 -11.87 -6.70
CA PRO A 63 -2.21 -12.68 -7.88
C PRO A 63 -3.21 -13.81 -7.60
N SER A 64 -3.10 -14.44 -6.42
CA SER A 64 -3.94 -15.56 -6.01
C SER A 64 -5.39 -15.15 -5.73
N LYS A 65 -5.61 -13.99 -5.09
CA LYS A 65 -6.96 -13.53 -4.71
C LYS A 65 -7.61 -12.59 -5.72
N LEU A 66 -6.83 -11.74 -6.38
CA LEU A 66 -7.33 -10.67 -7.26
C LEU A 66 -7.04 -10.90 -8.75
N GLY A 67 -6.28 -11.96 -9.09
CA GLY A 67 -5.87 -12.24 -10.48
C GLY A 67 -4.96 -11.18 -11.10
N LYS A 68 -4.51 -10.19 -10.32
CA LYS A 68 -3.68 -9.07 -10.78
C LYS A 68 -2.21 -9.43 -10.66
N ARG A 69 -1.50 -9.43 -11.79
CA ARG A 69 -0.05 -9.67 -11.80
C ARG A 69 0.76 -8.40 -11.57
N ALA A 70 0.46 -7.30 -12.24
CA ALA A 70 1.18 -6.03 -12.07
C ALA A 70 0.33 -5.01 -11.28
N PHE A 71 0.59 -4.88 -9.98
CA PHE A 71 -0.17 -3.99 -9.09
C PHE A 71 0.73 -2.96 -8.38
N ILE A 72 2.05 -3.15 -8.39
CA ILE A 72 3.00 -2.15 -7.91
C ILE A 72 3.24 -1.15 -9.04
N GLU A 73 2.93 0.13 -8.84
CA GLU A 73 3.13 1.17 -9.85
C GLU A 73 4.62 1.48 -10.03
N TYR A 74 5.32 1.68 -8.92
CA TYR A 74 6.76 1.90 -8.90
C TYR A 74 7.43 0.99 -7.88
N LEU A 75 8.39 0.18 -8.34
CA LEU A 75 9.27 -0.61 -7.50
C LEU A 75 10.68 0.00 -7.55
N PHE A 76 11.12 0.54 -6.42
CA PHE A 76 12.49 1.00 -6.23
C PHE A 76 13.31 -0.15 -5.66
N VAL A 77 14.43 -0.47 -6.30
CA VAL A 77 15.32 -1.57 -5.90
C VAL A 77 16.70 -1.02 -5.62
N LEU A 78 17.30 -1.43 -4.50
CA LEU A 78 18.66 -1.05 -4.16
C LEU A 78 19.63 -1.62 -5.21
N GLU A 79 20.54 -0.79 -5.70
CA GLU A 79 21.58 -1.19 -6.64
C GLU A 79 22.38 -2.41 -6.15
N GLY A 80 22.63 -3.35 -7.04
CA GLY A 80 23.32 -4.61 -6.73
C GLY A 80 22.53 -5.62 -5.89
N SER A 81 21.27 -5.35 -5.52
CA SER A 81 20.45 -6.30 -4.75
C SER A 81 19.66 -7.29 -5.64
N ASN A 82 19.38 -8.47 -5.11
CA ASN A 82 18.60 -9.50 -5.81
C ASN A 82 17.08 -9.28 -5.80
N ALA A 83 16.58 -8.23 -5.13
CA ALA A 83 15.15 -7.99 -4.98
C ALA A 83 14.43 -7.81 -6.34
N ARG A 84 15.14 -7.28 -7.34
CA ARG A 84 14.63 -7.12 -8.71
C ARG A 84 14.16 -8.45 -9.30
N ALA A 85 14.93 -9.52 -9.15
CA ALA A 85 14.61 -10.82 -9.76
C ALA A 85 13.27 -11.38 -9.26
N SER A 86 12.97 -11.20 -7.97
CA SER A 86 11.74 -11.71 -7.36
C SER A 86 10.53 -10.79 -7.52
N LEU A 87 10.73 -9.48 -7.60
CA LEU A 87 9.63 -8.50 -7.49
C LEU A 87 9.27 -7.80 -8.80
N ALA A 88 10.17 -7.78 -9.80
CA ALA A 88 9.97 -7.01 -11.02
C ALA A 88 8.72 -7.39 -11.82
N GLN A 89 8.33 -8.67 -11.82
CA GLN A 89 7.14 -9.14 -12.53
C GLN A 89 5.82 -8.58 -11.98
N PHE A 90 5.84 -8.07 -10.74
CA PHE A 90 4.66 -7.50 -10.08
C PHE A 90 4.57 -5.98 -10.21
N ALA A 91 5.57 -5.37 -10.84
CA ALA A 91 5.71 -3.93 -10.95
C ALA A 91 5.52 -3.45 -12.39
N GLN A 92 4.81 -2.34 -12.56
CA GLN A 92 4.68 -1.64 -13.83
C GLN A 92 6.00 -0.94 -14.19
N ARG A 93 6.69 -0.39 -13.19
CA ARG A 93 7.98 0.27 -13.36
C ARG A 93 8.97 -0.17 -12.28
N VAL A 94 10.16 -0.55 -12.71
CA VAL A 94 11.29 -0.88 -11.82
C VAL A 94 12.36 0.19 -11.98
N VAL A 95 12.81 0.76 -10.87
CA VAL A 95 13.82 1.82 -10.83
C VAL A 95 14.90 1.42 -9.85
N GLU A 96 16.14 1.36 -10.32
CA GLU A 96 17.30 1.11 -9.47
C GLU A 96 17.67 2.38 -8.71
N VAL A 97 18.05 2.27 -7.43
CA VAL A 97 18.35 3.43 -6.59
C VAL A 97 19.66 3.25 -5.83
N THR A 98 20.36 4.35 -5.64
CA THR A 98 21.54 4.39 -4.77
C THR A 98 21.14 4.18 -3.30
N PRO A 99 22.07 3.75 -2.41
CA PRO A 99 21.81 3.61 -0.98
C PRO A 99 21.24 4.88 -0.33
N GLY A 100 21.72 6.06 -0.75
CA GLY A 100 21.24 7.34 -0.25
C GLY A 100 19.77 7.62 -0.61
N VAL A 101 19.37 7.30 -1.84
CA VAL A 101 17.96 7.38 -2.27
C VAL A 101 17.13 6.33 -1.56
N MET A 102 17.61 5.09 -1.45
CA MET A 102 16.90 4.03 -0.73
C MET A 102 16.64 4.41 0.73
N HIS A 103 17.65 4.90 1.46
CA HIS A 103 17.52 5.40 2.83
C HIS A 103 16.46 6.50 2.93
N LYS A 104 16.45 7.43 1.97
CA LYS A 104 15.46 8.52 1.94
C LYS A 104 14.03 8.00 1.72
N LEU A 105 13.85 7.06 0.79
CA LEU A 105 12.55 6.48 0.43
C LEU A 105 11.98 5.58 1.53
N SER A 106 12.82 4.75 2.14
CA SER A 106 12.42 3.82 3.20
C SER A 106 12.08 4.54 4.50
N GLY A 107 12.87 5.56 4.88
CA GLY A 107 12.66 6.30 6.13
C GLY A 107 12.94 5.50 7.40
N VAL A 108 13.56 4.32 7.27
CA VAL A 108 14.01 3.50 8.40
C VAL A 108 15.37 4.00 8.91
N GLN A 109 15.64 3.79 10.21
CA GLN A 109 16.91 4.22 10.83
C GLN A 109 18.14 3.46 10.30
N SER A 110 17.94 2.22 9.82
CA SER A 110 18.95 1.41 9.16
C SER A 110 18.36 0.80 7.89
N THR A 111 19.06 0.95 6.77
CA THR A 111 18.69 0.29 5.51
C THR A 111 19.14 -1.16 5.45
N GLN A 112 19.79 -1.70 6.49
CA GLN A 112 20.15 -3.10 6.52
C GLN A 112 18.89 -3.97 6.38
N GLY A 113 18.82 -4.72 5.28
CA GLY A 113 17.67 -5.57 4.94
C GLY A 113 16.54 -4.87 4.18
N CYS A 114 16.64 -3.57 3.86
CA CYS A 114 15.67 -2.87 3.01
C CYS A 114 16.21 -2.76 1.58
N ASN A 115 15.93 -3.78 0.75
CA ASN A 115 16.40 -3.82 -0.63
C ASN A 115 15.36 -3.32 -1.63
N ALA A 116 14.10 -3.15 -1.21
CA ALA A 116 13.05 -2.63 -2.05
C ALA A 116 12.05 -1.72 -1.31
N VAL A 117 11.50 -0.76 -2.05
CA VAL A 117 10.35 0.07 -1.67
C VAL A 117 9.37 0.08 -2.84
N GLY A 118 8.10 -0.19 -2.58
CA GLY A 118 7.03 -0.16 -3.59
C GLY A 118 6.07 1.01 -3.37
N VAL A 119 5.55 1.55 -4.46
CA VAL A 119 4.38 2.45 -4.49
C VAL A 119 3.25 1.71 -5.19
N THR A 120 2.10 1.63 -4.54
CA THR A 120 0.89 0.98 -5.05
C THR A 120 -0.31 1.90 -4.86
N CYS A 121 -1.40 1.66 -5.59
CA CYS A 121 -2.67 2.31 -5.29
C CYS A 121 -3.25 1.86 -3.94
N LEU A 122 -4.05 2.74 -3.33
CA LEU A 122 -4.94 2.40 -2.22
C LEU A 122 -5.91 1.28 -2.68
N PRO A 123 -6.07 0.18 -1.91
CA PRO A 123 -7.02 -0.87 -2.26
C PRO A 123 -8.43 -0.29 -2.37
N SER A 124 -9.22 -0.76 -3.34
CA SER A 124 -10.62 -0.35 -3.50
C SER A 124 -11.52 -0.79 -2.32
N SER A 125 -11.06 -1.77 -1.53
CA SER A 125 -11.70 -2.17 -0.28
C SER A 125 -11.41 -1.22 0.89
N PHE A 126 -10.46 -0.30 0.74
CA PHE A 126 -10.19 0.72 1.74
C PHE A 126 -11.18 1.88 1.58
N CYS A 127 -11.71 2.32 2.71
CA CYS A 127 -12.69 3.39 2.76
C CYS A 127 -12.48 4.25 4.01
N CYS A 128 -12.65 5.56 3.85
CA CYS A 128 -12.81 6.46 4.98
C CYS A 128 -14.30 6.74 5.15
N LEU A 129 -14.88 6.25 6.26
CA LEU A 129 -16.23 6.63 6.64
C LEU A 129 -16.19 8.07 7.16
N GLU A 130 -16.67 9.02 6.37
CA GLU A 130 -17.00 10.34 6.89
C GLU A 130 -18.16 10.21 7.89
N ARG A 131 -18.18 11.04 8.93
CA ARG A 131 -19.18 11.00 10.03
C ARG A 131 -20.65 11.18 9.60
N SER A 132 -20.95 11.32 8.31
CA SER A 132 -22.33 11.35 7.83
C SER A 132 -22.94 9.95 7.92
N LEU A 133 -23.98 9.82 8.75
CA LEU A 133 -24.69 8.59 9.08
C LEU A 133 -25.42 7.96 7.88
N ASP A 134 -25.47 8.64 6.73
CA ASP A 134 -26.13 8.14 5.51
C ASP A 134 -25.41 6.96 4.85
N ASN A 135 -24.15 6.70 5.23
CA ASN A 135 -23.30 5.64 4.66
C ASN A 135 -23.42 4.26 5.34
N PHE A 136 -24.28 4.09 6.35
CA PHE A 136 -24.43 2.79 7.01
C PHE A 136 -25.06 1.71 6.11
N SER A 137 -25.82 2.12 5.08
CA SER A 137 -26.29 1.23 3.99
C SER A 137 -25.14 0.65 3.15
N SER A 138 -23.96 1.30 3.15
CA SER A 138 -22.75 0.79 2.50
C SER A 138 -22.10 -0.35 3.28
N LEU A 139 -22.33 -0.45 4.60
CA LEU A 139 -21.73 -1.50 5.42
C LEU A 139 -22.27 -2.88 5.03
N SER A 140 -23.57 -2.98 4.76
CA SER A 140 -24.19 -4.19 4.19
C SER A 140 -23.71 -4.51 2.77
N SER A 141 -23.24 -3.50 2.01
CA SER A 141 -22.65 -3.75 0.69
C SER A 141 -21.19 -4.23 0.76
N TRP A 142 -20.43 -3.80 1.77
CA TRP A 142 -19.06 -4.24 2.01
C TRP A 142 -18.99 -5.55 2.81
N CYS A 143 -20.00 -5.81 3.62
CA CYS A 143 -20.13 -6.99 4.48
C CYS A 143 -21.60 -7.40 4.54
N PRO A 144 -22.09 -8.16 3.56
CA PRO A 144 -23.48 -8.63 3.53
C PRO A 144 -23.84 -9.49 4.75
N CYS A 145 -22.88 -10.23 5.30
CA CYS A 145 -23.05 -11.06 6.48
C CYS A 145 -21.73 -11.12 7.29
N PRO A 146 -21.45 -10.12 8.16
CA PRO A 146 -20.24 -10.14 8.96
C PRO A 146 -20.37 -11.20 10.07
N GLN A 147 -19.71 -12.35 9.91
CA GLN A 147 -19.65 -13.36 10.97
C GLN A 147 -18.64 -13.00 12.07
N ARG A 148 -17.61 -12.23 11.73
CA ARG A 148 -16.53 -11.81 12.64
C ARG A 148 -16.09 -10.39 12.28
N LEU A 149 -16.18 -9.46 13.23
CA LEU A 149 -15.82 -8.05 13.03
C LEU A 149 -14.73 -7.66 14.03
N LEU A 150 -13.63 -7.11 13.52
CA LEU A 150 -12.58 -6.51 14.34
C LEU A 150 -12.77 -4.99 14.37
N VAL A 151 -13.14 -4.45 15.53
CA VAL A 151 -13.24 -3.01 15.77
C VAL A 151 -12.06 -2.58 16.63
N LEU A 152 -11.30 -1.60 16.14
CA LEU A 152 -10.15 -1.05 16.83
C LEU A 152 -10.49 0.37 17.27
N ASP A 153 -10.63 0.58 18.59
CA ASP A 153 -10.91 1.89 19.18
C ASP A 153 -9.76 2.34 20.08
N GLY A 154 -9.35 3.60 19.96
CA GLY A 154 -8.33 4.21 20.81
C GLY A 154 -6.89 3.66 20.70
N ILE A 155 -6.54 2.88 19.66
CA ILE A 155 -5.18 2.34 19.51
C ILE A 155 -4.16 3.44 19.18
N GLN A 156 -3.14 3.56 20.03
CA GLN A 156 -2.11 4.60 19.91
C GLN A 156 -0.89 4.15 19.09
N ASP A 157 -0.53 2.87 19.15
CA ASP A 157 0.68 2.34 18.50
C ASP A 157 0.38 1.66 17.16
N PRO A 158 0.93 2.13 16.03
CA PRO A 158 0.70 1.49 14.73
C PRO A 158 1.24 0.06 14.65
N GLY A 159 2.27 -0.27 15.45
CA GLY A 159 2.80 -1.64 15.56
C GLY A 159 1.76 -2.62 16.11
N ASN A 160 0.94 -2.18 17.08
CA ASN A 160 -0.12 -3.01 17.67
C ASN A 160 -1.23 -3.26 16.65
N VAL A 161 -1.59 -2.26 15.84
CA VAL A 161 -2.57 -2.42 14.74
C VAL A 161 -2.11 -3.49 13.76
N GLY A 162 -0.86 -3.42 13.29
CA GLY A 162 -0.33 -4.39 12.34
C GLY A 162 -0.35 -5.82 12.86
N THR A 163 0.01 -6.03 14.13
CA THR A 163 -0.05 -7.35 14.77
C THR A 163 -1.48 -7.87 14.86
N LEU A 164 -2.42 -7.05 15.33
CA LEU A 164 -3.83 -7.44 15.43
C LEU A 164 -4.43 -7.81 14.07
N LEU A 165 -4.11 -7.04 13.02
CA LEU A 165 -4.55 -7.34 11.66
C LEU A 165 -3.99 -8.68 11.16
N ARG A 166 -2.70 -8.97 11.42
CA ARG A 166 -2.12 -10.28 11.08
C ARG A 166 -2.76 -11.42 11.86
N THR A 167 -3.02 -11.23 13.15
CA THR A 167 -3.70 -12.21 13.99
C THR A 167 -5.11 -12.49 13.48
N ALA A 168 -5.89 -11.46 13.15
CA ALA A 168 -7.22 -11.61 12.59
C ALA A 168 -7.19 -12.31 11.22
N ALA A 169 -6.22 -11.99 10.38
CA ALA A 169 -6.00 -12.69 9.11
C ALA A 169 -5.68 -14.18 9.32
N ALA A 170 -4.85 -14.52 10.32
CA ALA A 170 -4.49 -15.90 10.66
C ALA A 170 -5.67 -16.73 11.21
N PHE A 171 -6.68 -16.07 11.79
CA PHE A 171 -7.92 -16.72 12.23
C PHE A 171 -9.02 -16.75 11.15
N ASP A 172 -8.71 -16.37 9.91
CA ASP A 172 -9.68 -16.24 8.81
C ASP A 172 -10.87 -15.35 9.20
N TRP A 173 -10.59 -14.20 9.83
CA TRP A 173 -11.58 -13.12 10.01
C TRP A 173 -11.68 -12.23 8.76
N VAL A 174 -11.03 -12.65 7.68
CA VAL A 174 -10.99 -11.92 6.41
C VAL A 174 -12.40 -11.83 5.83
N LEU A 175 -12.77 -10.61 5.43
CA LEU A 175 -13.96 -10.32 4.65
C LEU A 175 -13.77 -10.87 3.24
N ASP A 176 -13.97 -12.16 3.06
CA ASP A 176 -14.05 -12.74 1.74
C ASP A 176 -15.45 -12.43 1.17
N CYS A 177 -15.53 -11.35 0.40
CA CYS A 177 -16.79 -10.93 -0.22
C CYS A 177 -17.26 -11.89 -1.31
N ASP A 178 -16.38 -12.77 -1.82
CA ASP A 178 -16.66 -13.67 -2.92
C ASP A 178 -17.18 -15.06 -2.47
N SER A 179 -17.16 -15.34 -1.15
CA SER A 179 -17.45 -16.67 -0.59
C SER A 179 -18.68 -16.73 0.32
N TYR A 180 -19.76 -16.00 0.00
CA TYR A 180 -21.04 -16.20 0.70
C TYR A 180 -21.87 -17.31 0.04
N LYS A 181 -21.49 -18.57 0.27
CA LYS A 181 -22.52 -19.61 0.48
C LYS A 181 -22.89 -19.56 1.96
N CYS A 182 -23.92 -18.77 2.29
CA CYS A 182 -24.62 -18.95 3.56
C CYS A 182 -25.11 -20.41 3.61
N MET A 183 -24.44 -21.27 4.38
CA MET A 183 -25.04 -22.53 4.77
C MET A 183 -26.13 -22.22 5.81
N PRO A 184 -27.38 -22.67 5.60
CA PRO A 184 -28.40 -22.57 6.62
C PRO A 184 -28.03 -23.48 7.80
N ILE A 185 -28.24 -22.99 9.01
CA ILE A 185 -28.29 -23.80 10.24
C ILE A 185 -29.62 -24.56 10.22
#